data_AF-A0A838NVC7-F1
#
_entry.id   AF-A0A838NVC7-F1
#
_cell.length_a   1.000
_cell.length_b   1.000
_cell.length_c   1.000
_cell.angle_alpha   90.00
_cell.angle_beta   90.00
_cell.angle_gamma   90.00
#
_symmetry.space_group_name_H-M   'P 1'
#
loop_
_entity.id
_entity.type
_entity.pdbx_description
1 polymer ?
#
loop_
_entity_poly.entity_id
_entity_poly.type
_entity_poly.pdbx_seq_one_letter_code
_entity_poly.pdbx_strand_id
1 'polypeptide(L)'
;MMRLVTLLLSVLLALPARVNANTALPTGLFVANALNAHPLPRVERVPSVDGWEHWFKLERGLLTLRPDGRFIASFRYYRQHVKPRGAVRPGPLLNETYKGRFSVQGTRLTLNPDPTKKYKKVKPIIGTISGTRMSLPYIVAEGQSKHPLRLDLKREGNW
;
A
#
# COMPACT_ATOMS: atom_id res chain seq x y z
N MET A 1 68.93 -13.06 -33.19
CA MET A 1 68.32 -11.72 -33.36
C MET A 1 67.01 -11.73 -32.59
N MET A 2 66.91 -10.83 -31.61
CA MET A 2 66.06 -10.92 -30.41
C MET A 2 64.88 -9.96 -30.52
N ARG A 3 63.63 -10.39 -30.26
CA ARG A 3 62.51 -9.48 -29.92
C ARG A 3 61.52 -10.16 -28.97
N LEU A 4 61.71 -9.91 -27.67
CA LEU A 4 60.67 -10.09 -26.64
C LEU A 4 59.77 -8.85 -26.69
N VAL A 5 58.46 -9.01 -26.88
CA VAL A 5 57.47 -7.94 -26.78
C VAL A 5 56.76 -8.09 -25.44
N THR A 6 56.99 -7.15 -24.54
CA THR A 6 56.34 -7.05 -23.23
C THR A 6 55.01 -6.29 -23.39
N LEU A 7 53.89 -6.93 -23.07
CA LEU A 7 52.57 -6.29 -23.03
C LEU A 7 52.19 -6.01 -21.56
N LEU A 8 52.12 -4.73 -21.20
CA LEU A 8 51.61 -4.24 -19.92
C LEU A 8 50.08 -4.17 -19.98
N LEU A 9 49.41 -4.94 -19.14
CA LEU A 9 47.96 -4.93 -18.99
C LEU A 9 47.58 -4.08 -17.76
N SER A 10 47.02 -2.90 -18.00
CA SER A 10 46.50 -2.03 -16.94
C SER A 10 45.05 -2.38 -16.64
N VAL A 11 44.78 -2.97 -15.47
CA VAL A 11 43.42 -3.23 -14.98
C VAL A 11 42.94 -1.99 -14.20
N LEU A 12 42.00 -1.23 -14.76
CA LEU A 12 41.26 -0.21 -14.02
C LEU A 12 40.16 -0.88 -13.18
N LEU A 13 40.32 -0.84 -11.86
CA LEU A 13 39.27 -1.17 -10.89
C LEU A 13 38.21 -0.06 -10.87
N ALA A 14 37.06 -0.31 -11.51
CA ALA A 14 35.87 0.53 -11.36
C ALA A 14 35.24 0.27 -9.98
N LEU A 15 35.43 1.20 -9.03
CA LEU A 15 34.71 1.19 -7.77
C LEU A 15 33.22 1.52 -8.03
N PRO A 16 32.25 0.73 -7.54
CA PRO A 16 30.85 1.08 -7.66
C PRO A 16 30.56 2.32 -6.82
N ALA A 17 30.25 3.43 -7.49
CA ALA A 17 29.74 4.63 -6.84
C ALA A 17 28.45 4.26 -6.09
N ARG A 18 28.50 4.26 -4.75
CA ARG A 18 27.31 4.17 -3.92
C ARG A 18 26.51 5.46 -4.11
N VAL A 19 25.52 5.42 -4.99
CA VAL A 19 24.54 6.49 -5.12
C VAL A 19 23.73 6.50 -3.82
N ASN A 20 24.15 7.35 -2.87
CA ASN A 20 23.31 7.73 -1.75
C ASN A 20 22.18 8.60 -2.32
N ALA A 21 21.16 7.96 -2.86
CA ALA A 21 19.90 8.60 -3.17
C ALA A 21 19.31 9.05 -1.84
N ASN A 22 19.55 10.31 -1.49
CA ASN A 22 18.86 11.02 -0.43
C ASN A 22 17.40 11.14 -0.91
N THR A 23 16.66 10.04 -0.78
CA THR A 23 15.36 9.85 -1.41
C THR A 23 14.40 10.68 -0.58
N ALA A 24 14.03 11.85 -1.10
CA ALA A 24 13.03 12.70 -0.47
C ALA A 24 11.81 11.86 -0.07
N LEU A 25 11.36 12.00 1.18
CA LEU A 25 10.22 11.24 1.65
C LEU A 25 9.01 11.51 0.74
N PRO A 26 8.20 10.50 0.44
CA PRO A 26 7.05 10.59 -0.46
C PRO A 26 5.87 11.31 0.24
N THR A 27 6.08 12.53 0.71
CA THR A 27 5.08 13.32 1.44
C THR A 27 3.96 13.78 0.52
N GLY A 28 2.76 14.04 1.04
CA GLY A 28 1.63 14.56 0.27
C GLY A 28 0.35 13.74 0.44
N LEU A 29 -0.67 14.10 -0.34
CA LEU A 29 -1.96 13.40 -0.38
C LEU A 29 -1.99 12.41 -1.55
N PHE A 30 -2.27 11.16 -1.22
CA PHE A 30 -2.50 10.06 -2.15
C PHE A 30 -3.96 9.65 -2.07
N VAL A 31 -4.61 9.58 -3.22
CA VAL A 31 -6.01 9.20 -3.36
C VAL A 31 -6.05 7.83 -4.01
N ALA A 32 -6.78 6.90 -3.39
CA ALA A 32 -7.04 5.61 -3.99
C ALA A 32 -7.85 5.80 -5.27
N ASN A 33 -7.39 5.20 -6.37
CA ASN A 33 -8.06 5.27 -7.66
C ASN A 33 -8.49 3.90 -8.18
N ALA A 34 -7.89 2.81 -7.70
CA ALA A 34 -8.29 1.46 -8.05
C ALA A 34 -8.20 0.47 -6.87
N LEU A 35 -9.05 -0.55 -6.93
CA LEU A 35 -9.04 -1.73 -6.06
C LEU A 35 -9.01 -2.96 -6.97
N ASN A 36 -8.03 -3.85 -6.76
CA ASN A 36 -7.78 -5.00 -7.64
C ASN A 36 -7.73 -4.63 -9.14
N ALA A 37 -7.02 -3.54 -9.46
CA ALA A 37 -6.90 -2.97 -10.81
C ALA A 37 -8.22 -2.45 -11.44
N HIS A 38 -9.32 -2.38 -10.68
CA HIS A 38 -10.58 -1.77 -11.13
C HIS A 38 -10.79 -0.38 -10.51
N PRO A 39 -11.33 0.60 -11.26
CA PRO A 39 -11.51 1.95 -10.75
C PRO A 39 -12.49 2.01 -9.57
N LEU A 40 -12.28 2.98 -8.67
CA LEU A 40 -13.21 3.29 -7.57
C LEU A 40 -14.38 4.19 -8.05
N PRO A 41 -15.58 4.09 -7.43
CA PRO A 41 -15.93 3.18 -6.33
C PRO A 41 -16.07 1.72 -6.81
N ARG A 42 -15.60 0.77 -5.99
CA ARG A 42 -15.51 -0.65 -6.39
C ARG A 42 -16.18 -1.57 -5.39
N VAL A 43 -16.97 -2.51 -5.92
CA VAL A 43 -17.55 -3.64 -5.18
C VAL A 43 -16.68 -4.86 -5.35
N GLU A 44 -16.38 -5.54 -4.25
CA GLU A 44 -15.79 -6.87 -4.20
C GLU A 44 -16.75 -7.81 -3.46
N ARG A 45 -16.88 -9.02 -3.98
CA ARG A 45 -17.58 -10.13 -3.32
C ARG A 45 -16.55 -11.18 -3.00
N VAL A 46 -16.40 -11.44 -1.72
CA VAL A 46 -15.34 -12.28 -1.21
C VAL A 46 -15.97 -13.50 -0.53
N PRO A 47 -15.67 -14.74 -0.98
CA PRO A 47 -16.23 -15.93 -0.36
C PRO A 47 -15.84 -16.03 1.13
N SER A 48 -16.81 -16.36 1.98
CA SER A 48 -16.63 -16.71 3.38
C SER A 48 -16.53 -18.23 3.56
N VAL A 49 -16.02 -18.68 4.71
CA VAL A 49 -15.85 -20.11 5.04
C VAL A 49 -17.16 -20.85 5.31
N ASP A 50 -18.23 -20.12 5.64
CA ASP A 50 -19.57 -20.63 5.95
C ASP A 50 -20.48 -20.72 4.70
N GLY A 51 -19.94 -20.55 3.50
CA GLY A 51 -20.70 -20.61 2.25
C GLY A 51 -21.45 -19.32 1.90
N TRP A 52 -21.22 -18.24 2.64
CA TRP A 52 -21.73 -16.90 2.35
C TRP A 52 -20.67 -16.04 1.62
N GLU A 53 -21.01 -14.81 1.29
CA GLU A 53 -20.11 -13.82 0.72
C GLU A 53 -20.03 -12.57 1.60
N HIS A 54 -18.81 -12.05 1.76
CA HIS A 54 -18.57 -10.69 2.19
C HIS A 54 -18.70 -9.77 0.99
N TRP A 55 -19.81 -9.04 0.96
CA TRP A 55 -19.97 -7.92 0.04
C TRP A 55 -19.31 -6.69 0.63
N PHE A 56 -18.37 -6.11 -0.11
CA PHE A 56 -17.61 -4.94 0.30
C PHE A 56 -17.62 -3.91 -0.82
N LYS A 57 -17.94 -2.65 -0.52
CA LYS A 57 -17.86 -1.55 -1.48
C LYS A 57 -16.94 -0.46 -0.95
N LEU A 58 -15.80 -0.26 -1.59
CA LEU A 58 -14.91 0.86 -1.30
C LEU A 58 -15.37 2.09 -2.08
N GLU A 59 -15.80 3.12 -1.36
CA GLU A 59 -16.18 4.42 -1.93
C GLU A 59 -14.96 5.30 -2.15
N ARG A 60 -14.08 5.36 -1.14
CA ARG A 60 -12.92 6.25 -1.15
C ARG A 60 -11.83 5.74 -0.22
N GLY A 61 -10.58 5.87 -0.66
CA GLY A 61 -9.39 5.70 0.17
C GLY A 61 -8.49 6.93 0.05
N LEU A 62 -7.99 7.42 1.18
CA LEU A 62 -7.03 8.52 1.24
C LEU A 62 -5.85 8.10 2.09
N LEU A 63 -4.65 8.48 1.67
CA LEU A 63 -3.42 8.36 2.44
C LEU A 63 -2.68 9.69 2.40
N THR A 64 -2.45 10.24 3.58
CA THR A 64 -1.64 11.42 3.77
C THR A 64 -0.31 10.99 4.39
N LEU A 65 0.81 11.30 3.72
CA LEU A 65 2.15 11.13 4.26
C LEU A 65 2.75 12.50 4.61
N ARG A 66 3.15 12.70 5.85
CA ARG A 66 3.65 13.98 6.36
C ARG A 66 5.18 14.06 6.34
N PRO A 67 5.78 15.25 6.21
CA PRO A 67 7.24 15.44 6.26
C PRO A 67 7.89 14.97 7.57
N ASP A 68 7.15 14.97 8.68
CA ASP A 68 7.61 14.52 9.99
C ASP A 68 7.57 12.98 10.17
N GLY A 69 7.30 12.23 9.10
CA GLY A 69 7.23 10.77 9.11
C GLY A 69 5.93 10.21 9.69
N ARG A 70 4.89 11.03 9.89
CA ARG A 70 3.55 10.55 10.27
C ARG A 70 2.67 10.27 9.06
N PHE A 71 1.70 9.38 9.22
CA PHE A 71 0.67 9.17 8.22
C PHE A 71 -0.74 9.22 8.81
N ILE A 72 -1.71 9.48 7.92
CA ILE A 72 -3.14 9.28 8.16
C ILE A 72 -3.70 8.53 6.95
N ALA A 73 -4.34 7.40 7.18
CA ALA A 73 -5.09 6.69 6.15
C ALA A 73 -6.56 6.68 6.52
N SER A 74 -7.44 7.04 5.59
CA SER A 74 -8.89 7.04 5.82
C SER A 74 -9.63 6.35 4.68
N PHE A 75 -10.62 5.54 5.05
CA PHE A 75 -11.40 4.73 4.13
C PHE A 75 -12.89 4.94 4.37
N ARG A 76 -13.65 5.13 3.30
CA ARG A 76 -15.11 5.18 3.29
C ARG A 76 -15.61 3.95 2.57
N TYR A 77 -16.40 3.12 3.22
CA TYR A 77 -16.85 1.85 2.63
C TYR A 77 -18.18 1.37 3.17
N TYR A 78 -18.81 0.47 2.43
CA TYR A 78 -19.91 -0.35 2.91
C TYR A 78 -19.44 -1.80 3.04
N ARG A 79 -20.01 -2.55 3.99
CA ARG A 79 -19.82 -4.00 4.09
C ARG A 79 -21.11 -4.69 4.50
N GLN A 80 -21.31 -5.91 4.03
CA GLN A 80 -22.42 -6.76 4.43
C GLN A 80 -22.09 -8.23 4.20
N HIS A 81 -22.53 -9.07 5.12
CA HIS A 81 -22.51 -10.51 4.97
C HIS A 81 -23.79 -10.96 4.25
N VAL A 82 -23.68 -11.58 3.07
CA VAL A 82 -24.83 -11.87 2.20
C VAL A 82 -24.75 -13.28 1.60
N LYS A 83 -25.90 -13.85 1.23
CA LYS A 83 -25.92 -15.12 0.50
C LYS A 83 -25.17 -14.96 -0.83
N PRO A 84 -24.56 -16.03 -1.37
CA PRO A 84 -23.88 -15.97 -2.65
C PRO A 84 -24.77 -15.39 -3.74
N ARG A 85 -24.27 -14.35 -4.43
CA ARG A 85 -25.03 -13.62 -5.47
C ARG A 85 -26.36 -13.02 -5.01
N GLY A 86 -26.61 -12.97 -3.70
CA GLY A 86 -27.81 -12.38 -3.12
C GLY A 86 -27.92 -10.89 -3.43
N ALA A 87 -29.16 -10.40 -3.49
CA ALA A 87 -29.43 -8.97 -3.58
C ALA A 87 -28.85 -8.24 -2.36
N VAL A 88 -28.28 -7.07 -2.60
CA VAL A 88 -27.64 -6.26 -1.54
C VAL A 88 -28.37 -4.94 -1.40
N ARG A 89 -28.76 -4.63 -0.16
CA ARG A 89 -29.22 -3.30 0.25
C ARG A 89 -28.15 -2.75 1.19
N PRO A 90 -27.24 -1.89 0.70
CA PRO A 90 -26.10 -1.45 1.49
C PRO A 90 -26.56 -0.85 2.83
N GLY A 91 -25.93 -1.29 3.91
CA GLY A 91 -26.14 -0.73 5.24
C GLY A 91 -25.57 0.70 5.37
N PRO A 92 -25.33 1.19 6.60
CA PRO A 92 -24.76 2.51 6.79
C PRO A 92 -23.34 2.59 6.20
N LEU A 93 -22.99 3.78 5.70
CA LEU A 93 -21.63 4.07 5.28
C LEU A 93 -20.69 4.03 6.50
N LEU A 94 -19.65 3.23 6.40
CA LEU A 94 -18.62 3.11 7.44
C LEU A 94 -17.41 3.98 7.08
N ASN A 95 -16.78 4.50 8.12
CA ASN A 95 -15.54 5.24 8.03
C ASN A 95 -14.50 4.58 8.94
N GLU A 96 -13.31 4.38 8.41
CA GLU A 96 -12.19 3.81 9.15
C GLU A 96 -10.96 4.70 8.97
N THR A 97 -10.23 4.94 10.06
CA THR A 97 -9.03 5.79 10.03
C THR A 97 -7.90 5.12 10.79
N TYR A 98 -6.74 5.07 10.16
CA TYR A 98 -5.47 4.66 10.74
C TYR A 98 -4.54 5.86 10.81
N LYS A 99 -3.81 5.98 11.92
CA LYS A 99 -2.78 6.99 12.12
C LYS A 99 -1.53 6.29 12.62
N GLY A 100 -0.36 6.86 12.37
CA GLY A 100 0.89 6.33 12.91
C GLY A 100 2.10 6.89 12.21
N ARG A 101 3.17 6.10 12.14
CA ARG A 101 4.43 6.49 11.49
C ARG A 101 4.68 5.68 10.22
N PHE A 102 5.39 6.25 9.27
CA PHE A 102 5.84 5.53 8.09
C PHE A 102 7.35 5.58 7.91
N SER A 103 7.88 4.60 7.19
CA SER A 103 9.27 4.55 6.74
C SER A 103 9.35 4.09 5.29
N VAL A 104 10.42 4.49 4.61
CA VAL A 104 10.67 4.13 3.21
C VAL A 104 12.06 3.53 3.09
N GLN A 105 12.17 2.39 2.42
CA GLN A 105 13.44 1.75 2.11
C GLN A 105 13.43 1.35 0.62
N GLY A 106 14.15 2.11 -0.20
CA GLY A 106 14.04 2.00 -1.67
C GLY A 106 12.60 2.27 -2.11
N THR A 107 11.97 1.31 -2.79
CA THR A 107 10.56 1.40 -3.22
C THR A 107 9.58 0.89 -2.18
N ARG A 108 10.04 0.33 -1.06
CA ARG A 108 9.18 -0.26 -0.03
C ARG A 108 8.68 0.81 0.93
N LEU A 109 7.36 0.92 1.09
CA LEU A 109 6.70 1.74 2.10
C LEU A 109 6.25 0.84 3.26
N THR A 110 6.56 1.22 4.49
CA THR A 110 6.02 0.57 5.68
C THR A 110 5.22 1.59 6.48
N LEU A 111 3.93 1.33 6.68
CA LEU A 111 3.06 2.09 7.57
C LEU A 111 2.94 1.31 8.89
N ASN A 112 3.24 1.94 10.01
CA ASN A 112 3.15 1.39 11.35
C ASN A 112 2.02 2.12 12.09
N PRO A 113 0.79 1.57 12.10
CA PRO A 113 -0.32 2.22 12.78
C PRO A 113 -0.11 2.26 14.29
N ASP A 114 -0.50 3.36 14.92
CA ASP A 114 -0.52 3.48 16.37
C ASP A 114 -1.52 2.48 16.95
N PRO A 115 -1.17 1.79 18.05
CA PRO A 115 -2.12 0.92 18.73
C PRO A 115 -3.30 1.74 19.25
N THR A 116 -4.50 1.18 19.13
CA THR A 116 -5.74 1.82 19.64
C THR A 116 -6.31 1.01 20.79
N LYS A 117 -7.22 1.61 21.59
CA LYS A 117 -7.95 0.87 22.64
C LYS A 117 -8.64 -0.39 22.11
N LYS A 118 -9.09 -0.35 20.84
CA LYS A 118 -9.76 -1.45 20.15
C LYS A 118 -8.80 -2.51 19.60
N TYR A 119 -7.59 -2.10 19.21
CA TYR A 119 -6.59 -2.98 18.61
C TYR A 119 -5.22 -2.75 19.25
N LYS A 120 -4.91 -3.55 20.28
CA LYS A 120 -3.65 -3.47 21.03
C LYS A 120 -2.43 -3.88 20.20
N LYS A 121 -2.62 -4.62 19.09
CA LYS A 121 -1.56 -5.05 18.16
C LYS A 121 -2.06 -4.88 16.73
N VAL A 122 -1.72 -3.76 16.09
CA VAL A 122 -1.98 -3.55 14.66
C VAL A 122 -0.73 -3.95 13.88
N LYS A 123 -0.88 -4.83 12.88
CA LYS A 123 0.25 -5.24 12.03
C LYS A 123 0.66 -4.07 11.11
N PRO A 124 1.96 -3.91 10.83
CA PRO A 124 2.41 -2.97 9.81
C PRO A 124 1.78 -3.27 8.44
N ILE A 125 1.45 -2.22 7.70
CA ILE A 125 0.97 -2.30 6.32
C ILE A 125 2.18 -2.03 5.42
N ILE A 126 2.53 -3.00 4.57
CA ILE A 126 3.70 -2.93 3.71
C ILE A 126 3.23 -2.77 2.27
N GLY A 127 3.61 -1.66 1.64
CA GLY A 127 3.32 -1.35 0.25
C GLY A 127 4.55 -1.04 -0.57
N THR A 128 4.30 -0.61 -1.80
CA THR A 128 5.32 -0.17 -2.74
C THR A 128 5.03 1.23 -3.26
N ILE A 129 6.08 1.94 -3.65
CA ILE A 129 6.04 3.28 -4.21
C ILE A 129 6.74 3.26 -5.56
N SER A 130 6.11 3.88 -6.55
CA SER A 130 6.69 4.13 -7.87
C SER A 130 6.33 5.54 -8.32
N GLY A 131 7.25 6.48 -8.13
CA GLY A 131 7.04 7.90 -8.43
C GLY A 131 5.84 8.47 -7.67
N THR A 132 4.81 8.87 -8.41
CA THR A 132 3.56 9.44 -7.87
C THR A 132 2.51 8.39 -7.51
N ARG A 133 2.82 7.09 -7.65
CA ARG A 133 1.89 5.98 -7.39
C ARG A 133 2.32 5.15 -6.19
N MET A 134 1.34 4.57 -5.52
CA MET A 134 1.53 3.61 -4.43
C MET A 134 0.62 2.41 -4.60
N SER A 135 1.08 1.24 -4.16
CA SER A 135 0.27 0.04 -4.02
C SER A 135 0.32 -0.43 -2.58
N LEU A 136 -0.84 -0.57 -1.94
CA LEU A 136 -0.98 -1.05 -0.57
C LEU A 136 -1.89 -2.28 -0.50
N PRO A 137 -1.62 -3.24 0.40
CA PRO A 137 -2.58 -4.28 0.71
C PRO A 137 -3.74 -3.66 1.50
N TYR A 138 -4.97 -3.99 1.12
CA TYR A 138 -6.18 -3.67 1.85
C TYR A 138 -6.85 -4.97 2.27
N ILE A 139 -6.90 -5.21 3.58
CA ILE A 139 -7.42 -6.47 4.13
C ILE A 139 -8.88 -6.26 4.49
N VAL A 140 -9.76 -6.95 3.78
CA VAL A 140 -11.14 -7.15 4.23
C VAL A 140 -11.12 -8.32 5.20
N ALA A 141 -11.43 -8.05 6.47
CA ALA A 141 -11.46 -9.04 7.53
C ALA A 141 -12.89 -9.21 8.08
N GLU A 142 -13.37 -10.44 8.07
CA GLU A 142 -14.57 -10.85 8.78
C GLU A 142 -14.38 -12.29 9.29
N GLY A 143 -14.56 -12.49 10.60
CA GLY A 143 -14.23 -13.76 11.25
C GLY A 143 -12.75 -14.14 11.12
N GLN A 144 -12.49 -15.36 10.63
CA GLN A 144 -11.14 -15.93 10.45
C GLN A 144 -10.56 -15.69 9.04
N SER A 145 -11.37 -15.21 8.10
CA SER A 145 -10.94 -15.04 6.71
C SER A 145 -10.33 -13.66 6.46
N LYS A 146 -9.15 -13.64 5.84
CA LYS A 146 -8.46 -12.42 5.41
C LYS A 146 -8.22 -12.50 3.92
N HIS A 147 -8.84 -11.60 3.18
CA HIS A 147 -8.66 -11.52 1.75
C HIS A 147 -7.84 -10.27 1.43
N PRO A 148 -6.58 -10.45 0.98
CA PRO A 148 -5.75 -9.32 0.59
C PRO A 148 -6.26 -8.78 -0.74
N LEU A 149 -6.75 -7.54 -0.73
CA LEU A 149 -7.03 -6.78 -1.93
C LEU A 149 -5.84 -5.85 -2.21
N ARG A 150 -5.63 -5.48 -3.47
CA ARG A 150 -4.63 -4.47 -3.86
C ARG A 150 -5.30 -3.11 -4.00
N LEU A 151 -4.85 -2.14 -3.23
CA LEU A 151 -5.27 -0.74 -3.34
C LEU A 151 -4.19 0.05 -4.07
N ASP A 152 -4.55 0.62 -5.22
CA ASP A 152 -3.67 1.52 -5.96
C ASP A 152 -4.04 2.97 -5.63
N LEU A 153 -3.02 3.78 -5.36
CA LEU A 153 -3.16 5.18 -5.03
C LEU A 153 -2.29 6.04 -5.95
N LYS A 154 -2.77 7.25 -6.21
CA LYS A 154 -2.05 8.28 -6.95
C LYS A 154 -1.95 9.56 -6.12
N ARG A 155 -0.79 10.22 -6.18
CA ARG A 155 -0.58 11.53 -5.58
C ARG A 155 -1.45 12.57 -6.29
N GLU A 156 -2.25 13.30 -5.51
CA GLU A 156 -3.15 14.35 -6.01
C GLU A 156 -2.87 15.71 -5.34
N GLY A 157 -2.06 15.75 -4.27
CA GLY A 157 -1.71 17.00 -3.60
C GLY A 157 -0.35 16.95 -2.94
N ASN A 158 0.26 18.12 -2.80
CA ASN A 158 1.43 18.31 -1.96
C ASN A 158 0.99 18.46 -0.48
N TRP A 159 1.96 18.34 0.42
CA TRP A 159 1.75 18.61 1.84
C TRP A 159 1.84 20.10 2.13
#